data_AF-A0A8T3THX0-F1
#
_entry.id   AF-A0A8T3THX0-F1
#
_cell.length_a   1.000
_cell.length_b   1.000
_cell.length_c   1.000
_cell.angle_alpha   90.00
_cell.angle_beta   90.00
_cell.angle_gamma   90.00
#
_symmetry.space_group_name_H-M   'P 1'
#
loop_
_entity.id
_entity.type
_entity.pdbx_description
1 polymer ?
#
loop_
_entity_poly.entity_id
_entity_poly.type
_entity_poly.pdbx_seq_one_letter_code
_entity_poly.pdbx_strand_id
1 'polypeptide(L)'
;MTSKPSAEQQATVESLLQAAKRPTERMNVRHSFVQGGSQGKPVPGPLHRMLAAHDERALDLFLLHRALVSAEPWTSRPLDSRVWARALGLHHDADQGVTAVSKAWRRLEGTYRLVDRGRSGRLTVLTSLREDGTGKAYTSPNGGTRAERYFTLPFDYWTGEQRWYTTLTFPAKVMLLVSSTLKPG
;
A
#
# COMPACT_ATOMS: atom_id res chain seq x y z
N MET A 1 16.45 -11.55 2.49
CA MET A 1 17.48 -10.77 3.19
C MET A 1 16.98 -9.35 3.31
N THR A 2 16.99 -8.81 4.51
CA THR A 2 16.67 -7.42 4.78
C THR A 2 17.82 -6.56 4.28
N SER A 3 17.59 -5.64 3.34
CA SER A 3 18.63 -4.73 2.84
C SER A 3 18.20 -3.28 3.04
N LYS A 4 19.15 -2.45 3.47
CA LYS A 4 18.96 -0.99 3.52
C LYS A 4 18.55 -0.49 2.11
N PRO A 5 17.57 0.42 1.98
CA PRO A 5 17.18 0.92 0.68
C PRO A 5 18.34 1.68 0.05
N SER A 6 18.43 1.64 -1.29
CA SER A 6 19.39 2.51 -1.99
C SER A 6 19.02 3.98 -1.74
N ALA A 7 20.01 4.87 -1.80
CA ALA A 7 19.77 6.31 -1.66
C ALA A 7 18.73 6.82 -2.68
N GLU A 8 18.78 6.28 -3.90
CA GLU A 8 17.84 6.59 -4.97
C GLU A 8 16.42 6.09 -4.68
N GLN A 9 16.26 4.88 -4.15
CA GLN A 9 14.96 4.36 -3.70
C GLN A 9 14.37 5.26 -2.61
N GLN A 10 15.15 5.57 -1.58
CA GLN A 10 14.71 6.38 -0.45
C GLN A 10 14.29 7.79 -0.90
N ALA A 11 15.15 8.48 -1.67
CA ALA A 11 14.86 9.82 -2.18
C ALA A 11 13.59 9.85 -3.04
N THR A 12 13.31 8.76 -3.77
CA THR A 12 12.10 8.63 -4.58
C THR A 12 10.85 8.51 -3.71
N VAL A 13 10.88 7.67 -2.69
CA VAL A 13 9.76 7.50 -1.77
C VAL A 13 9.46 8.80 -1.03
N GLU A 14 10.49 9.46 -0.49
CA GLU A 14 10.37 10.77 0.17
C GLU A 14 9.80 11.83 -0.77
N SER A 15 10.32 11.92 -2.00
CA SER A 15 9.82 12.87 -3.01
C SER A 15 8.36 12.60 -3.38
N LEU A 16 7.94 11.32 -3.45
CA LEU A 16 6.54 10.97 -3.70
C LEU A 16 5.64 11.40 -2.55
N LEU A 17 6.01 11.09 -1.31
CA LEU A 17 5.24 11.45 -0.12
C LEU A 17 5.14 12.97 0.06
N GLN A 18 6.24 13.71 -0.14
CA GLN A 18 6.26 15.17 -0.08
C GLN A 18 5.40 15.78 -1.19
N ALA A 19 5.51 15.28 -2.43
CA ALA A 19 4.71 15.76 -3.55
C ALA A 19 3.21 15.48 -3.40
N ALA A 20 2.85 14.48 -2.58
CA ALA A 20 1.45 14.21 -2.28
C ALA A 20 0.82 15.34 -1.45
N LYS A 21 1.59 16.16 -0.72
CA LYS A 21 1.09 17.28 0.11
C LYS A 21 -0.07 16.87 1.02
N ARG A 22 0.04 15.69 1.66
CA ARG A 22 -1.02 15.20 2.53
C ARG A 22 -1.10 16.06 3.80
N PRO A 23 -2.30 16.47 4.24
CA PRO A 23 -2.45 17.36 5.40
C PRO A 23 -2.03 16.67 6.71
N THR A 24 -2.10 15.34 6.74
CA THR A 24 -1.60 14.50 7.82
C THR A 24 -0.63 13.50 7.24
N GLU A 25 0.55 13.34 7.83
CA GLU A 25 1.57 12.34 7.48
C GLU A 25 1.19 10.93 7.97
N ARG A 26 -0.05 10.56 7.68
CA ARG A 26 -0.75 9.39 8.19
C ARG A 26 -1.71 8.89 7.12
N MET A 27 -1.89 7.57 7.07
CA MET A 27 -2.82 6.91 6.17
C MET A 27 -3.71 5.97 6.96
N ASN A 28 -5.01 5.99 6.67
CA ASN A 28 -5.98 5.09 7.27
C ASN A 28 -6.19 3.86 6.38
N VAL A 29 -6.19 2.68 7.01
CA VAL A 29 -6.46 1.38 6.38
C VAL A 29 -7.51 0.66 7.19
N ARG A 30 -8.61 0.26 6.53
CA ARG A 30 -9.66 -0.52 7.21
C ARG A 30 -9.11 -1.85 7.75
N HIS A 31 -9.60 -2.26 8.92
CA HIS A 31 -9.23 -3.54 9.54
C HIS A 31 -9.49 -4.71 8.58
N SER A 32 -10.55 -4.63 7.77
CA SER A 32 -10.93 -5.62 6.77
C SER A 32 -9.85 -5.92 5.74
N PHE A 33 -8.83 -5.05 5.58
CA PHE A 33 -7.65 -5.37 4.78
C PHE A 33 -6.88 -6.57 5.34
N VAL A 34 -6.78 -6.63 6.67
CA VAL A 34 -5.99 -7.63 7.40
C VAL A 34 -6.89 -8.75 7.91
N GLN A 35 -7.98 -8.38 8.59
CA GLN A 35 -8.93 -9.29 9.21
C GLN A 35 -10.34 -8.70 9.27
N GLY A 36 -11.33 -9.54 9.01
CA GLY A 36 -12.77 -9.28 9.12
C GLY A 36 -13.47 -10.35 9.93
N GLY A 37 -14.78 -10.50 9.71
CA GLY A 37 -15.60 -11.47 10.47
C GLY A 37 -15.81 -11.06 11.92
N SER A 38 -16.46 -11.93 12.72
CA SER A 38 -16.71 -11.75 14.16
C SER A 38 -15.52 -12.25 15.00
N GLN A 39 -15.45 -11.92 16.30
CA GLN A 39 -14.41 -12.52 17.16
C GLN A 39 -14.53 -14.05 17.23
N GLY A 40 -15.76 -14.59 17.26
CA GLY A 40 -16.01 -16.04 17.22
C GLY A 40 -15.92 -16.66 15.83
N LYS A 41 -15.83 -15.86 14.76
CA LYS A 41 -15.71 -16.31 13.38
C LYS A 41 -14.87 -15.32 12.57
N PRO A 42 -13.55 -15.25 12.83
CA PRO A 42 -12.67 -14.36 12.10
C PRO A 42 -12.57 -14.82 10.64
N VAL A 43 -12.46 -13.85 9.73
CA VAL A 43 -12.28 -14.10 8.30
C VAL A 43 -11.05 -13.32 7.85
N PRO A 44 -10.12 -13.92 7.10
CA PRO A 44 -8.93 -13.20 6.69
C PRO A 44 -9.25 -12.13 5.63
N GLY A 45 -8.65 -10.95 5.76
CA GLY A 45 -8.75 -9.86 4.78
C GLY A 45 -7.83 -10.07 3.57
N PRO A 46 -7.91 -9.25 2.49
CA PRO A 46 -7.09 -9.42 1.29
C PRO A 46 -5.59 -9.64 1.50
N LEU A 47 -4.99 -9.13 2.58
CA LEU A 47 -3.58 -9.33 2.93
C LEU A 47 -3.17 -10.81 2.99
N HIS A 48 -4.06 -11.71 3.44
CA HIS A 48 -3.73 -13.14 3.53
C HIS A 48 -3.37 -13.75 2.16
N ARG A 49 -4.03 -13.28 1.09
CA ARG A 49 -3.79 -13.78 -0.27
C ARG A 49 -2.42 -13.34 -0.78
N MET A 50 -2.01 -12.12 -0.43
CA MET A 50 -0.66 -11.62 -0.75
C MET A 50 0.41 -12.44 -0.02
N LEU A 51 0.19 -12.73 1.27
CA LEU A 51 1.13 -13.53 2.05
C LEU A 51 1.27 -14.95 1.50
N ALA A 52 0.15 -15.62 1.22
CA ALA A 52 0.14 -16.96 0.64
C ALA A 52 0.81 -17.01 -0.75
N ALA A 53 0.70 -15.94 -1.54
CA ALA A 53 1.33 -15.82 -2.85
C ALA A 53 2.78 -15.30 -2.79
N HIS A 54 3.32 -15.02 -1.60
CA HIS A 54 4.62 -14.36 -1.40
C HIS A 54 4.76 -13.03 -2.17
N ASP A 55 3.66 -12.28 -2.29
CA ASP A 55 3.54 -11.08 -3.14
C ASP A 55 3.80 -9.79 -2.36
N GLU A 56 4.98 -9.69 -1.74
CA GLU A 56 5.41 -8.51 -0.97
C GLU A 56 5.37 -7.23 -1.80
N ARG A 57 5.71 -7.32 -3.08
CA ARG A 57 5.69 -6.17 -4.00
C ARG A 57 4.29 -5.58 -4.15
N ALA A 58 3.24 -6.40 -4.18
CA ALA A 58 1.88 -5.89 -4.22
C ALA A 58 1.51 -5.19 -2.91
N LEU A 59 1.96 -5.71 -1.75
CA LEU A 59 1.75 -5.04 -0.47
C LEU A 59 2.44 -3.66 -0.47
N ASP A 60 3.73 -3.60 -0.79
CA ASP A 60 4.49 -2.35 -0.73
C ASP A 60 3.93 -1.29 -1.68
N LEU A 61 3.53 -1.69 -2.90
CA LEU A 61 2.87 -0.79 -3.84
C LEU A 61 1.51 -0.30 -3.32
N PHE A 62 0.70 -1.19 -2.75
CA PHE A 62 -0.60 -0.82 -2.20
C PHE A 62 -0.46 0.19 -1.06
N LEU A 63 0.42 -0.07 -0.10
CA LEU A 63 0.63 0.82 1.04
C LEU A 63 1.15 2.18 0.57
N LEU A 64 2.14 2.21 -0.32
CA LEU A 64 2.67 3.47 -0.84
C LEU A 64 1.59 4.24 -1.61
N HIS A 65 0.85 3.58 -2.51
CA HIS A 65 -0.25 4.23 -3.22
C HIS A 65 -1.28 4.82 -2.25
N ARG A 66 -1.73 4.05 -1.26
CA ARG A 66 -2.70 4.50 -0.27
C ARG A 66 -2.18 5.72 0.51
N ALA A 67 -0.89 5.78 0.83
CA ALA A 67 -0.27 6.95 1.44
C ALA A 67 -0.30 8.17 0.52
N LEU A 68 0.01 8.01 -0.78
CA LEU A 68 -0.03 9.11 -1.75
C LEU A 68 -1.43 9.66 -1.99
N VAL A 69 -2.46 8.84 -1.81
CA VAL A 69 -3.86 9.23 -2.04
C VAL A 69 -4.68 9.26 -0.76
N SER A 70 -4.08 9.58 0.39
CA SER A 70 -4.76 9.60 1.70
C SER A 70 -5.82 10.70 1.91
N ALA A 71 -6.16 11.47 0.85
CA ALA A 71 -7.25 12.44 0.81
C ALA A 71 -7.93 12.41 -0.57
N GLU A 72 -9.13 13.00 -0.70
CA GLU A 72 -9.81 13.15 -2.00
C GLU A 72 -8.87 13.77 -3.05
N PRO A 73 -8.94 13.31 -4.32
CA PRO A 73 -9.96 12.42 -4.91
C PRO A 73 -9.69 10.91 -4.79
N TRP A 74 -8.77 10.47 -3.90
CA TRP A 74 -8.35 9.05 -3.78
C TRP A 74 -7.69 8.47 -5.03
N THR A 75 -7.35 9.34 -5.99
CA THR A 75 -6.68 9.01 -7.25
C THR A 75 -5.29 9.63 -7.27
N SER A 76 -4.30 8.87 -7.74
CA SER A 76 -2.93 9.35 -7.84
C SER A 76 -2.79 10.34 -8.98
N ARG A 77 -1.83 11.27 -8.87
CA ARG A 77 -1.31 11.95 -10.05
C ARG A 77 -0.79 10.93 -11.08
N PRO A 78 -0.82 11.23 -12.39
CA PRO A 78 -0.21 10.37 -13.39
C PRO A 78 1.29 10.16 -13.10
N LEU A 79 1.72 8.91 -13.04
CA LEU A 79 3.11 8.54 -12.77
C LEU A 79 3.63 7.53 -13.79
N ASP A 80 4.92 7.65 -14.10
CA ASP A 80 5.64 6.68 -14.92
C ASP A 80 5.94 5.41 -14.11
N SER A 81 5.83 4.24 -14.74
CA SER A 81 6.14 2.96 -14.10
C SER A 81 7.58 2.89 -13.57
N ARG A 82 8.52 3.64 -14.16
CA ARG A 82 9.91 3.74 -13.69
C ARG A 82 10.02 4.40 -12.32
N VAL A 83 9.11 5.33 -11.99
CA VAL A 83 9.07 5.97 -10.66
C VAL A 83 8.67 4.95 -9.61
N TRP A 84 7.64 4.16 -9.88
CA TRP A 84 7.23 3.06 -9.01
C TRP A 84 8.31 1.98 -8.89
N ALA A 85 8.97 1.61 -9.98
CA ALA A 85 10.06 0.63 -9.95
C ALA A 85 11.20 1.10 -9.06
N ARG A 86 11.56 2.37 -9.15
CA ARG A 86 12.57 3.01 -8.29
C ARG A 86 12.17 3.04 -6.83
N ALA A 87 10.92 3.40 -6.52
CA ALA A 87 10.39 3.36 -5.15
C ALA A 87 10.41 1.95 -4.52
N LEU A 88 10.30 0.90 -5.33
CA LEU A 88 10.43 -0.50 -4.90
C LEU A 88 11.87 -1.05 -4.93
N GLY A 89 12.87 -0.24 -5.29
CA GLY A 89 14.25 -0.72 -5.39
C GLY A 89 14.54 -1.57 -6.65
N LEU A 90 13.65 -1.55 -7.64
CA LEU A 90 13.75 -2.33 -8.89
C LEU A 90 14.33 -1.52 -10.07
N HIS A 91 15.18 -0.53 -9.79
CA HIS A 91 15.68 0.43 -10.79
C HIS A 91 16.95 -0.03 -11.52
N HIS A 92 17.68 -1.00 -10.97
CA HIS A 92 18.94 -1.48 -11.56
C HIS A 92 18.76 -2.20 -12.91
N ASP A 93 17.60 -2.81 -13.14
CA ASP A 93 17.18 -3.32 -14.44
C ASP A 93 15.84 -2.66 -14.79
N ALA A 94 15.91 -1.57 -15.58
CA ALA A 94 14.77 -0.70 -15.82
C ALA A 94 13.60 -1.43 -16.51
N ASP A 95 13.87 -2.32 -17.46
CA ASP A 95 12.85 -3.01 -18.23
C ASP A 95 12.18 -4.14 -17.42
N GLN A 96 12.98 -4.91 -16.67
CA GLN A 96 12.44 -5.90 -15.76
C GLN A 96 11.65 -5.25 -14.61
N GLY A 97 12.16 -4.15 -14.05
CA GLY A 97 11.53 -3.40 -12.98
C GLY A 97 10.16 -2.83 -13.37
N VAL A 98 10.07 -2.19 -14.54
CA VAL A 98 8.81 -1.67 -15.09
C VAL A 98 7.81 -2.81 -15.34
N THR A 99 8.27 -3.94 -15.87
CA THR A 99 7.43 -5.11 -16.11
C THR A 99 6.91 -5.71 -14.80
N ALA A 100 7.77 -5.82 -13.79
CA ALA A 100 7.41 -6.31 -12.46
C ALA A 100 6.35 -5.45 -11.79
N VAL A 101 6.53 -4.12 -11.81
CA VAL A 101 5.54 -3.15 -11.31
C VAL A 101 4.22 -3.27 -12.05
N SER A 102 4.26 -3.36 -13.37
CA SER A 102 3.04 -3.49 -14.18
C SER A 102 2.27 -4.77 -13.88
N LYS A 103 2.98 -5.89 -13.63
CA LYS A 103 2.36 -7.15 -13.18
C LYS A 103 1.77 -7.04 -11.77
N ALA A 104 2.45 -6.36 -10.85
CA ALA A 104 1.96 -6.15 -9.49
C ALA A 104 0.69 -5.28 -9.47
N TRP A 105 0.65 -4.19 -10.25
CA TRP A 105 -0.56 -3.39 -10.42
C TRP A 105 -1.74 -4.17 -10.98
N ARG A 106 -1.51 -5.04 -11.99
CA ARG A 106 -2.56 -5.94 -12.50
C ARG A 106 -3.12 -6.87 -11.43
N ARG A 107 -2.28 -7.40 -10.53
CA ARG A 107 -2.75 -8.23 -9.41
C ARG A 107 -3.53 -7.42 -8.37
N LEU A 108 -3.08 -6.20 -8.06
CA LEU A 108 -3.80 -5.28 -7.17
C LEU A 108 -5.20 -4.93 -7.70
N GLU A 109 -5.35 -4.79 -9.01
CA GLU A 109 -6.63 -4.57 -9.68
C GLU A 109 -7.49 -5.84 -9.77
N GLY A 110 -7.01 -6.88 -10.46
CA GLY A 110 -7.82 -8.04 -10.80
C GLY A 110 -7.95 -9.08 -9.68
N THR A 111 -6.86 -9.33 -8.95
CA THR A 111 -6.81 -10.40 -7.94
C THR A 111 -7.24 -9.89 -6.56
N TYR A 112 -6.64 -8.79 -6.11
CA TYR A 112 -6.85 -8.26 -4.78
C TYR A 112 -7.99 -7.24 -4.72
N ARG A 113 -8.34 -6.61 -5.85
CA ARG A 113 -9.43 -5.63 -5.99
C ARG A 113 -9.28 -4.44 -5.05
N LEU A 114 -8.05 -3.92 -4.96
CA LEU A 114 -7.65 -2.82 -4.06
C LEU A 114 -7.40 -1.50 -4.79
N VAL A 115 -7.22 -1.54 -6.11
CA VAL A 115 -7.02 -0.37 -6.96
C VAL A 115 -7.77 -0.55 -8.27
N ASP A 116 -8.14 0.56 -8.90
CA ASP A 116 -8.57 0.62 -10.29
C ASP A 116 -7.48 1.33 -11.13
N ARG A 117 -7.17 0.81 -12.32
CA ARG A 117 -6.08 1.34 -13.15
C ARG A 117 -6.61 2.14 -14.33
N GLY A 118 -6.37 3.43 -14.27
CA GLY A 118 -6.54 4.36 -15.38
C GLY A 118 -5.22 4.66 -16.10
N ARG A 119 -5.34 5.43 -17.18
CA ARG A 119 -4.21 5.99 -17.91
C ARG A 119 -4.45 7.47 -18.24
N SER A 120 -3.38 8.25 -18.21
CA SER A 120 -3.34 9.61 -18.75
C SER A 120 -2.21 9.66 -19.78
N GLY A 121 -2.56 9.48 -21.05
CA GLY A 121 -1.59 9.21 -22.11
C GLY A 121 -0.76 7.95 -21.82
N ARG A 122 0.56 8.11 -21.73
CA ARG A 122 1.48 7.01 -21.43
C ARG A 122 1.61 6.68 -19.94
N LEU A 123 1.12 7.55 -19.07
CA LEU A 123 1.30 7.46 -17.61
C LEU A 123 0.16 6.68 -16.95
N THR A 124 0.48 6.00 -15.86
CA THR A 124 -0.50 5.24 -15.08
C THR A 124 -1.16 6.15 -14.05
N VAL A 125 -2.48 6.04 -13.93
CA VAL A 125 -3.31 6.69 -12.91
C VAL A 125 -3.95 5.60 -12.09
N LEU A 126 -3.92 5.70 -10.76
CA LEU A 126 -4.42 4.65 -9.87
C LEU A 126 -5.46 5.26 -8.94
N THR A 127 -6.62 4.62 -8.83
CA THR A 127 -7.69 5.02 -7.91
C THR A 127 -7.83 3.97 -6.83
N SER A 128 -7.86 4.40 -5.56
CA SER A 128 -8.06 3.47 -4.44
C SER A 128 -9.46 2.85 -4.47
N LEU A 129 -9.53 1.56 -4.19
CA LEU A 129 -10.77 0.85 -3.89
C LEU A 129 -10.83 0.51 -2.40
N ARG A 130 -12.01 0.10 -1.93
CA ARG A 130 -12.23 -0.31 -0.55
C ARG A 130 -11.36 -1.52 -0.21
N GLU A 131 -10.73 -1.47 0.95
CA GLU A 131 -9.63 -2.36 1.31
C GLU A 131 -10.08 -3.79 1.69
N ASP A 132 -11.38 -4.07 1.67
CA ASP A 132 -11.94 -5.40 1.94
C ASP A 132 -11.93 -6.33 0.71
N GLY A 133 -11.44 -5.86 -0.43
CA GLY A 133 -11.36 -6.65 -1.66
C GLY A 133 -12.70 -6.81 -2.40
N THR A 134 -13.73 -6.05 -2.01
CA THR A 134 -15.01 -6.03 -2.73
C THR A 134 -14.94 -5.26 -4.05
N GLY A 135 -13.89 -4.45 -4.26
CA GLY A 135 -13.73 -3.59 -5.41
C GLY A 135 -14.65 -2.37 -5.44
N LYS A 136 -15.35 -2.06 -4.34
CA LYS A 136 -16.14 -0.83 -4.22
C LYS A 136 -15.21 0.39 -4.22
N ALA A 137 -15.72 1.55 -4.65
CA ALA A 137 -14.97 2.80 -4.57
C ALA A 137 -14.51 3.11 -3.14
N TYR A 138 -13.32 3.67 -2.99
CA TYR A 138 -12.81 4.07 -1.69
C TYR A 138 -13.60 5.27 -1.13
N THR A 139 -13.87 5.21 0.17
CA THR A 139 -14.25 6.36 1.00
C THR A 139 -13.39 6.34 2.26
N SER A 140 -13.16 7.52 2.85
CA SER A 140 -12.46 7.59 4.14
C SER A 140 -13.24 6.84 5.21
N PRO A 141 -12.61 5.92 5.97
CA PRO A 141 -13.29 5.24 7.06
C PRO A 141 -13.57 6.21 8.21
N ASN A 142 -14.71 6.03 8.86
CA ASN A 142 -15.16 6.89 9.97
C ASN A 142 -15.13 6.20 11.34
N GLY A 143 -14.79 4.91 11.41
CA GLY A 143 -14.73 4.14 12.66
C GLY A 143 -16.10 3.82 13.31
N GLY A 144 -17.20 4.37 12.80
CA GLY A 144 -18.52 4.30 13.44
C GLY A 144 -19.17 2.92 13.37
N THR A 145 -18.80 2.10 12.40
CA THR A 145 -19.26 0.71 12.29
C THR A 145 -18.10 -0.25 12.30
N ARG A 146 -18.38 -1.54 12.54
CA ARG A 146 -17.36 -2.60 12.45
C ARG A 146 -16.65 -2.61 11.09
N ALA A 147 -17.39 -2.40 10.00
CA ALA A 147 -16.88 -2.39 8.63
C ALA A 147 -16.04 -1.14 8.32
N GLU A 148 -16.14 -0.10 9.15
CA GLU A 148 -15.43 1.17 9.05
C GLU A 148 -14.33 1.33 10.10
N ARG A 149 -14.07 0.31 10.93
CA ARG A 149 -12.90 0.30 11.82
C ARG A 149 -11.63 0.29 10.98
N TYR A 150 -10.66 1.09 11.38
CA TYR A 150 -9.41 1.27 10.69
C TYR A 150 -8.27 1.44 11.69
N PHE A 151 -7.07 1.16 11.23
CA PHE A 151 -5.84 1.55 11.89
C PHE A 151 -5.13 2.61 11.06
N THR A 152 -4.21 3.33 11.67
CA THR A 152 -3.46 4.41 11.03
C THR A 152 -1.99 4.00 10.92
N LEU A 153 -1.46 4.04 9.70
CA LEU A 153 -0.04 3.87 9.43
C LEU A 153 0.61 5.26 9.26
N PRO A 154 1.58 5.65 10.11
CA PRO A 154 2.31 6.90 9.95
C PRO A 154 3.29 6.82 8.78
N PHE A 155 3.63 7.98 8.19
CA PHE A 155 4.62 8.05 7.12
C PHE A 155 6.02 7.61 7.58
N ASP A 156 6.28 7.61 8.89
CA ASP A 156 7.48 7.05 9.52
C ASP A 156 7.77 5.60 9.12
N TYR A 157 6.76 4.84 8.66
CA TYR A 157 6.98 3.52 8.05
C TYR A 157 7.98 3.57 6.87
N TRP A 158 7.98 4.68 6.11
CA TRP A 158 8.89 4.95 5.00
C TRP A 158 10.04 5.90 5.36
N THR A 159 9.74 6.97 6.12
CA THR A 159 10.65 8.10 6.34
C THR A 159 11.42 8.01 7.66
N GLY A 160 10.93 7.21 8.62
CA GLY A 160 11.57 7.05 9.91
C GLY A 160 12.95 6.41 9.78
N GLU A 161 13.79 6.59 10.79
CA GLU A 161 15.18 6.09 10.79
C GLU A 161 15.26 4.60 10.44
N GLN A 162 14.31 3.82 10.96
CA GLN A 162 14.25 2.38 10.77
C GLN A 162 13.78 1.94 9.38
N ARG A 163 13.10 2.80 8.60
CA ARG A 163 12.67 2.51 7.21
C ARG A 163 12.00 1.14 7.07
N TRP A 164 10.99 0.87 7.89
CA TRP A 164 10.34 -0.45 8.02
C TRP A 164 9.85 -1.06 6.70
N TYR A 165 9.54 -0.25 5.69
CA TYR A 165 9.20 -0.74 4.35
C TYR A 165 10.31 -1.55 3.65
N THR A 166 11.55 -1.47 4.11
CA THR A 166 12.70 -2.23 3.58
C THR A 166 13.39 -3.09 4.64
N THR A 167 13.29 -2.67 5.91
CA THR A 167 13.97 -3.36 7.02
C THR A 167 13.14 -4.49 7.64
N LEU A 168 11.83 -4.49 7.46
CA LEU A 168 10.99 -5.62 7.86
C LEU A 168 10.93 -6.66 6.75
N THR A 169 11.03 -7.94 7.12
CA THR A 169 10.68 -9.04 6.22
C THR A 169 9.19 -9.00 5.90
N PHE A 170 8.77 -9.63 4.80
CA PHE A 170 7.34 -9.67 4.45
C PHE A 170 6.43 -10.17 5.59
N PRO A 171 6.72 -11.31 6.28
CA PRO A 171 5.92 -11.71 7.44
C PRO A 171 5.94 -10.68 8.57
N ALA A 172 7.06 -9.99 8.81
CA ALA A 172 7.13 -8.95 9.83
C ALA A 172 6.30 -7.72 9.48
N LYS A 173 6.26 -7.31 8.19
CA LYS A 173 5.33 -6.28 7.70
C LYS A 173 3.88 -6.69 7.95
N VAL A 174 3.51 -7.94 7.63
CA VAL A 174 2.17 -8.45 7.87
C VAL A 174 1.82 -8.40 9.37
N MET A 175 2.72 -8.87 10.24
CA MET A 175 2.49 -8.85 11.68
C MET A 175 2.38 -7.44 12.24
N LEU A 176 3.16 -6.47 11.73
CA LEU A 176 3.02 -5.05 12.07
C LEU A 176 1.61 -4.52 11.72
N LEU A 177 1.10 -4.86 10.54
CA LEU A 177 -0.24 -4.43 10.13
C LEU A 177 -1.33 -5.10 10.96
N VAL A 178 -1.17 -6.39 11.31
CA VAL A 178 -2.06 -7.12 12.22
C VAL A 178 -2.08 -6.48 13.60
N SER A 179 -0.91 -6.25 14.20
CA SER A 179 -0.81 -5.66 15.54
C SER A 179 -1.33 -4.24 15.59
N SER A 180 -1.22 -3.48 14.48
CA SER A 180 -1.79 -2.14 14.36
C SER A 180 -3.33 -2.11 14.46
N THR A 181 -4.02 -3.25 14.27
CA THR A 181 -5.48 -3.35 14.48
C THR A 181 -5.88 -3.48 15.95
N LEU A 182 -4.92 -3.73 16.83
CA LEU A 182 -5.13 -3.87 18.26
C LEU A 182 -5.16 -2.48 18.92
N LYS A 183 -5.98 -2.31 19.95
CA LYS A 183 -5.94 -1.09 20.76
C LYS A 183 -4.62 -1.10 21.58
N PRO A 184 -4.00 0.06 21.83
CA PRO A 184 -3.01 0.17 22.89
C PRO A 184 -3.63 -0.37 24.19
N GLY A 185 -2.90 -1.27 24.85
CA GLY A 185 -3.27 -1.79 26.17
C GLY A 185 -3.15 -0.73 27.26
#